data_AF-A0A2Z6URQ9-F1
#
_entry.id   AF-A0A2Z6URQ9-F1
#
_cell.length_a   1.000
_cell.length_b   1.000
_cell.length_c   1.000
_cell.angle_alpha   90.00
_cell.angle_beta   90.00
_cell.angle_gamma   90.00
#
_symmetry.space_group_name_H-M   'P 1'
#
loop_
_entity.id
_entity.type
_entity.pdbx_description
1 polymer ?
#
loop_
_entity_poly.entity_id
_entity_poly.type
_entity_poly.pdbx_seq_one_letter_code
_entity_poly.pdbx_strand_id
1 'polypeptide(L)'
;MKNERYFAIDELKPYYAYEIDARNAPIGIWSAKKRCFIICRFKVGPNPYLHVERHYDYCHDELQLLGTAKPIRLIAQLPKCLRELLISTYDEFDQRNVEINCKTSKALLLYLESLESKMNEEQGTNTLEERRESAMSFLKHLQGTR
;
A
#
# COMPACT_ATOMS: atom_id res chain seq x y z
N MET A 1 -7.17 -18.51 -13.41
CA MET A 1 -7.84 -17.93 -12.22
C MET A 1 -6.77 -17.35 -11.32
N LYS A 2 -6.85 -16.06 -10.96
CA LYS A 2 -5.99 -15.50 -9.91
C LYS A 2 -6.37 -16.15 -8.59
N ASN A 3 -5.40 -16.72 -7.87
CA ASN A 3 -5.64 -17.45 -6.62
C ASN A 3 -5.71 -16.47 -5.45
N GLU A 4 -6.75 -15.64 -5.43
CA GLU A 4 -7.05 -14.71 -4.34
C GLU A 4 -7.73 -15.46 -3.18
N ARG A 5 -7.22 -15.27 -1.95
CA ARG A 5 -7.80 -15.90 -0.75
C ARG A 5 -7.79 -14.95 0.44
N TYR A 6 -8.65 -15.20 1.41
CA TYR A 6 -8.51 -14.63 2.73
C TYR A 6 -7.28 -15.22 3.43
N PHE A 7 -6.50 -14.38 4.09
CA PHE A 7 -5.38 -14.81 4.92
C PHE A 7 -5.72 -14.53 6.38
N ALA A 8 -5.40 -15.48 7.26
CA ALA A 8 -5.27 -15.13 8.67
C ALA A 8 -4.10 -14.16 8.85
N ILE A 9 -4.16 -13.30 9.88
CA ILE A 9 -3.15 -12.24 10.06
C ILE A 9 -1.75 -12.80 10.29
N ASP A 10 -1.65 -13.96 10.93
CA ASP A 10 -0.41 -14.68 11.20
C ASP A 10 0.16 -15.39 9.95
N GLU A 11 -0.66 -15.66 8.94
CA GLU A 11 -0.21 -16.17 7.63
C GLU A 11 0.45 -15.08 6.77
N LEU A 12 0.25 -13.79 7.11
CA LEU A 12 0.86 -12.69 6.37
C LEU A 12 2.36 -12.60 6.66
N LYS A 13 3.15 -12.76 5.61
CA LYS A 13 4.61 -12.74 5.68
C LYS A 13 5.09 -11.29 5.82
N PRO A 14 5.86 -10.96 6.86
CA PRO A 14 6.36 -9.60 7.07
C PRO A 14 7.25 -9.19 5.90
N TYR A 15 7.06 -7.96 5.43
CA TYR A 15 7.82 -7.36 4.32
C TYR A 15 7.63 -8.08 2.98
N TYR A 16 6.46 -8.66 2.76
CA TYR A 16 6.02 -9.11 1.44
C TYR A 16 4.99 -8.13 0.88
N ALA A 17 5.01 -7.97 -0.43
CA ALA A 17 4.02 -7.24 -1.20
C ALA A 17 2.86 -8.15 -1.57
N TYR A 18 1.65 -7.59 -1.48
CA TYR A 18 0.40 -8.26 -1.79
C TYR A 18 -0.44 -7.41 -2.75
N GLU A 19 -1.19 -8.05 -3.63
CA GLU A 19 -2.31 -7.45 -4.34
C GLU A 19 -3.47 -7.34 -3.35
N ILE A 20 -3.97 -6.13 -3.15
CA ILE A 20 -5.00 -5.79 -2.17
C ILE A 20 -6.01 -4.82 -2.79
N ASP A 21 -7.21 -4.72 -2.21
CA ASP A 21 -8.20 -3.72 -2.60
C ASP A 21 -8.35 -2.64 -1.51
N ALA A 22 -7.39 -1.71 -1.48
CA ALA A 22 -7.21 -0.72 -0.42
C ALA A 22 -7.19 0.72 -0.93
N ARG A 23 -8.26 1.50 -0.70
CA ARG A 23 -8.29 2.97 -0.93
C ARG A 23 -7.79 3.40 -2.31
N ASN A 24 -8.16 2.65 -3.36
CA ASN A 24 -7.61 2.81 -4.70
C ASN A 24 -6.07 2.67 -4.67
N ALA A 25 -5.53 1.60 -4.11
CA ALA A 25 -4.12 1.24 -4.23
C ALA A 25 -4.08 -0.29 -4.30
N PRO A 26 -3.72 -0.85 -5.47
CA PRO A 26 -3.84 -2.29 -5.69
C PRO A 26 -2.71 -3.09 -5.03
N ILE A 27 -1.67 -2.42 -4.52
CA ILE A 27 -0.47 -3.05 -3.98
C ILE A 27 -0.18 -2.50 -2.58
N GLY A 28 0.14 -3.38 -1.64
CA GLY A 28 0.62 -3.00 -0.31
C GLY A 28 1.68 -3.93 0.24
N ILE A 29 2.58 -3.40 1.06
CA ILE A 29 3.59 -4.17 1.80
C ILE A 29 3.12 -4.41 3.22
N TRP A 30 3.09 -5.67 3.68
CA TRP A 30 2.67 -6.00 5.04
C TRP A 30 3.75 -5.68 6.09
N SER A 31 3.41 -4.84 7.06
CA SER A 31 4.14 -4.66 8.32
C SER A 31 3.46 -5.47 9.43
N ALA A 32 4.09 -6.58 9.85
CA ALA A 32 3.57 -7.40 10.94
C ALA A 32 3.60 -6.66 12.29
N LYS A 33 4.60 -5.77 12.50
CA LYS A 33 4.75 -5.00 13.74
C LYS A 33 3.60 -4.02 13.93
N LYS A 34 3.22 -3.28 12.88
CA LYS A 34 2.11 -2.33 12.90
C LYS A 34 0.77 -2.98 12.53
N ARG A 35 0.81 -4.26 12.16
CA ARG A 35 -0.32 -5.06 11.65
C ARG A 35 -1.05 -4.33 10.52
N CYS A 36 -0.33 -3.75 9.55
CA CYS A 36 -0.95 -2.93 8.50
C CYS A 36 -0.23 -3.05 7.16
N PHE A 37 -0.86 -2.58 6.08
CA PHE A 37 -0.22 -2.44 4.78
C PHE A 37 0.33 -1.03 4.57
N ILE A 38 1.51 -0.93 3.97
CA ILE A 38 2.07 0.32 3.46
C ILE A 38 1.74 0.39 1.96
N ILE A 39 0.98 1.41 1.56
CA ILE A 39 0.45 1.57 0.20
C ILE A 39 0.90 2.88 -0.45
N CYS A 40 0.90 2.92 -1.78
CA CYS A 40 1.13 4.13 -2.56
C CYS A 40 -0.22 4.81 -2.86
N ARG A 41 -0.46 5.98 -2.27
CA ARG A 41 -1.74 6.68 -2.36
C ARG A 41 -1.61 8.05 -3.03
N PHE A 42 -2.50 8.30 -3.98
CA PHE A 42 -2.81 9.64 -4.49
C PHE A 42 -4.04 10.16 -3.74
N LYS A 43 -3.94 11.34 -3.11
CA LYS A 43 -5.08 11.97 -2.40
C LYS A 43 -5.52 13.27 -3.06
N VAL A 44 -4.58 14.18 -3.30
CA VAL A 44 -4.81 15.45 -4.00
C VAL A 44 -3.55 15.78 -4.81
N GLY A 45 -3.71 16.04 -6.10
CA GLY A 45 -2.61 16.37 -6.99
C GLY A 45 -1.78 15.16 -7.46
N PRO A 46 -0.72 15.41 -8.24
CA PRO A 46 0.00 14.37 -8.97
C PRO A 46 1.01 13.59 -8.11
N ASN A 47 1.27 14.03 -6.88
CA ASN A 47 2.34 13.48 -6.06
C ASN A 47 1.77 12.41 -5.11
N PRO A 48 2.20 11.14 -5.22
CA PRO A 48 1.78 10.11 -4.29
C PRO A 48 2.54 10.25 -2.97
N TYR A 49 1.98 9.65 -1.93
CA TYR A 49 2.64 9.47 -0.65
C TYR A 49 2.37 8.06 -0.13
N LEU A 50 3.24 7.61 0.77
CA LEU A 50 3.06 6.34 1.45
C LEU A 50 1.98 6.49 2.53
N HIS A 51 1.05 5.56 2.57
CA HIS A 51 -0.05 5.55 3.53
C HIS A 51 -0.10 4.21 4.28
N VAL A 52 -0.46 4.28 5.55
CA VAL A 52 -0.72 3.10 6.38
C VAL A 52 -2.19 2.73 6.26
N GLU A 53 -2.46 1.58 5.64
CA GLU A 53 -3.79 1.01 5.50
C GLU A 53 -4.00 -0.16 6.46
N ARG A 54 -5.07 -0.09 7.24
CA ARG A 54 -5.57 -1.20 8.05
C ARG A 54 -6.51 -2.05 7.18
N HIS A 55 -5.97 -3.13 6.60
CA HIS A 55 -6.70 -3.99 5.66
C HIS A 55 -7.04 -5.36 6.29
N TYR A 56 -7.66 -5.31 7.46
CA TYR A 56 -8.00 -6.46 8.28
C TYR A 56 -9.42 -6.32 8.83
N ASP A 57 -9.97 -7.42 9.32
CA ASP A 57 -11.30 -7.52 9.89
C ASP A 57 -11.48 -6.68 11.18
N TYR A 58 -12.67 -6.73 11.76
CA TYR A 58 -12.97 -5.98 12.97
C TYR A 58 -12.06 -6.41 14.12
N CYS A 59 -11.39 -5.43 14.77
CA CYS A 59 -10.58 -5.67 15.95
C CYS A 59 -11.47 -5.75 17.18
N HIS A 60 -11.71 -6.96 17.69
CA HIS A 60 -12.34 -7.19 18.99
C HIS A 60 -11.26 -7.38 20.06
N ASP A 61 -11.46 -6.81 21.26
CA ASP A 61 -10.44 -6.83 22.33
C ASP A 61 -10.02 -8.26 22.72
N GLU A 62 -10.97 -9.20 22.73
CA GLU A 62 -10.73 -10.61 23.07
C GLU A 62 -10.28 -11.47 21.89
N LEU A 63 -10.89 -11.29 20.71
CA LEU A 63 -10.64 -12.16 19.54
C LEU A 63 -9.45 -11.69 18.70
N GLN A 64 -8.94 -10.48 18.95
CA GLN A 64 -7.89 -9.84 18.16
C GLN A 64 -8.28 -9.77 16.67
N LEU A 65 -7.30 -9.47 15.80
CA LEU A 65 -7.49 -9.48 14.35
C LEU A 65 -7.36 -10.91 13.84
N LEU A 66 -8.39 -11.45 13.18
CA LEU A 66 -8.37 -12.84 12.73
C LEU A 66 -7.88 -12.95 11.30
N GLY A 67 -8.24 -12.01 10.42
CA GLY A 67 -7.86 -12.10 9.01
C GLY A 67 -7.97 -10.82 8.20
N THR A 68 -7.66 -10.94 6.92
CA THR A 68 -7.76 -9.83 5.97
C THR A 68 -9.22 -9.43 5.73
N ALA A 69 -9.48 -8.14 5.57
CA ALA A 69 -10.85 -7.64 5.33
C ALA A 69 -11.44 -8.12 3.99
N LYS A 70 -10.56 -8.33 3.01
CA LYS A 70 -10.86 -8.80 1.65
C LYS A 70 -9.86 -9.89 1.25
N PRO A 71 -10.16 -10.72 0.24
CA PRO A 71 -9.17 -11.63 -0.29
C PRO A 71 -8.00 -10.85 -0.90
N ILE A 72 -6.79 -11.39 -0.74
CA ILE A 72 -5.55 -10.78 -1.24
C ILE A 72 -4.70 -11.83 -1.96
N ARG A 73 -3.67 -11.39 -2.68
CA ARG A 73 -2.72 -12.30 -3.36
C ARG A 73 -1.28 -11.93 -3.04
N LEU A 74 -0.46 -12.91 -2.67
CA LEU A 74 0.97 -12.72 -2.47
C LEU A 74 1.66 -12.43 -3.82
N ILE A 75 2.48 -11.37 -3.88
CA ILE A 75 3.20 -10.96 -5.10
C ILE A 75 4.68 -11.31 -4.99
N ALA A 76 5.39 -10.67 -4.07
CA ALA A 76 6.85 -10.75 -4.00
C ALA A 76 7.35 -10.42 -2.59
N GLN A 77 8.56 -10.89 -2.28
CA GLN A 77 9.30 -10.42 -1.13
C GLN A 77 9.88 -9.03 -1.43
N LEU A 78 9.85 -8.12 -0.45
CA LEU A 78 10.50 -6.83 -0.56
C LEU A 78 12.05 -7.02 -0.64
N PRO A 79 12.74 -6.36 -1.58
CA PRO A 79 14.19 -6.39 -1.66
C PRO A 79 14.86 -6.00 -0.33
N LYS A 80 15.98 -6.64 0.02
CA LYS A 80 16.66 -6.49 1.32
C LYS A 80 16.92 -5.01 1.69
N CYS A 81 17.42 -4.21 0.75
CA CYS A 81 17.70 -2.80 0.98
C CYS A 81 16.44 -1.98 1.29
N LEU A 82 15.32 -2.26 0.60
CA LEU A 82 14.05 -1.59 0.87
C LEU A 82 13.40 -2.09 2.17
N ARG A 83 13.64 -3.35 2.55
CA ARG A 83 13.20 -3.88 3.84
C ARG A 83 13.90 -3.21 5.01
N GLU A 84 15.23 -3.09 4.97
CA GLU A 84 16.00 -2.39 6.00
C GLU A 84 15.56 -0.92 6.12
N LEU A 85 15.29 -0.30 4.96
CA LEU A 85 14.76 1.05 4.87
C LEU A 85 13.37 1.17 5.51
N LEU A 86 12.45 0.24 5.23
CA LEU A 86 11.11 0.22 5.83
C LEU A 86 11.19 0.05 7.36
N ILE A 87 12.02 -0.88 7.83
CA ILE A 87 12.19 -1.17 9.27
C ILE A 87 12.60 0.10 10.02
N SER A 88 13.66 0.75 9.52
CA SER A 88 14.23 1.97 10.11
C SER A 88 13.35 3.22 9.99
N THR A 89 12.26 3.21 9.20
CA THR A 89 11.42 4.41 8.99
C THR A 89 9.97 4.26 9.42
N TYR A 90 9.39 3.06 9.33
CA TYR A 90 7.98 2.83 9.63
C TYR A 90 7.75 1.94 10.84
N ASP A 91 8.53 0.88 10.96
CA ASP A 91 8.29 -0.10 12.02
C ASP A 91 8.88 0.40 13.34
N GLU A 92 10.01 1.09 13.32
CA GLU A 92 10.64 1.66 14.51
C GLU A 92 9.94 2.92 15.05
N PHE A 93 9.22 3.67 14.21
CA PHE A 93 8.55 4.91 14.62
C PHE A 93 7.06 4.71 14.94
N ASP A 94 6.55 5.35 15.99
CA ASP A 94 5.15 5.21 16.44
C ASP A 94 4.18 6.28 15.93
N GLN A 95 4.67 7.18 15.08
CA GLN A 95 3.86 8.30 14.60
C GLN A 95 3.08 7.88 13.35
N ARG A 96 1.75 8.09 13.39
CA ARG A 96 0.81 7.76 12.29
C ARG A 96 1.11 8.53 11.00
N ASN A 97 1.92 9.58 11.08
CA ASN A 97 2.39 10.40 9.97
C ASN A 97 3.87 10.72 10.22
N VAL A 98 4.77 9.76 10.00
CA VAL A 98 6.20 10.14 9.90
C VAL A 98 6.32 10.96 8.63
N GLU A 99 6.64 12.26 8.76
CA GLU A 99 7.19 13.03 7.64
C GLU A 99 8.54 12.41 7.29
N ILE A 100 8.49 11.44 6.40
CA ILE A 100 9.65 10.62 6.07
C ILE A 100 10.60 11.45 5.22
N ASN A 101 11.88 11.35 5.59
CA ASN A 101 13.01 11.80 4.79
C ASN A 101 12.77 11.49 3.30
N CYS A 102 12.75 12.53 2.48
CA CYS A 102 12.28 12.53 1.10
C CYS A 102 12.87 11.42 0.22
N LYS A 103 14.08 10.93 0.52
CA LYS A 103 14.73 9.85 -0.24
C LYS A 103 14.15 8.46 0.05
N THR A 104 13.83 8.19 1.31
CA THR A 104 13.32 6.87 1.76
C THR A 104 11.93 6.59 1.19
N SER A 105 11.00 7.55 1.36
CA SER A 105 9.66 7.45 0.80
C SER A 105 9.68 7.27 -0.70
N LYS A 106 10.59 7.96 -1.40
CA LYS A 106 10.69 7.88 -2.85
C LYS A 106 11.07 6.48 -3.32
N ALA A 107 12.02 5.80 -2.67
CA ALA A 107 12.43 4.46 -3.07
C ALA A 107 11.30 3.42 -2.92
N LEU A 108 10.55 3.48 -1.81
CA LEU A 108 9.41 2.61 -1.58
C LEU A 108 8.22 2.93 -2.50
N LEU A 109 7.96 4.22 -2.77
CA LEU A 109 6.94 4.64 -3.73
C LEU A 109 7.25 4.10 -5.13
N LEU A 110 8.47 4.31 -5.62
CA LEU A 110 8.90 3.80 -6.92
C LEU A 110 8.79 2.29 -7.00
N TYR A 111 9.11 1.57 -5.92
CA TYR A 111 8.94 0.12 -5.87
C TYR A 111 7.47 -0.28 -5.99
N LEU A 112 6.57 0.33 -5.22
CA LEU A 112 5.13 0.05 -5.27
C LEU A 112 4.53 0.39 -6.63
N GLU A 113 4.88 1.55 -7.21
CA GLU A 113 4.48 1.94 -8.56
C GLU A 113 5.00 0.94 -9.60
N SER A 114 6.24 0.46 -9.47
CA SER A 114 6.79 -0.54 -10.41
C SER A 114 6.06 -1.88 -10.35
N LEU A 115 5.57 -2.30 -9.18
CA LEU A 115 4.76 -3.52 -9.04
C LEU A 115 3.39 -3.33 -9.67
N GLU A 116 2.77 -2.17 -9.47
CA GLU A 116 1.47 -1.84 -10.08
C GLU A 116 1.59 -1.73 -11.60
N SER A 117 2.65 -1.13 -12.14
CA SER A 117 2.90 -1.07 -13.58
C SER A 117 3.02 -2.47 -14.19
N LYS A 118 3.80 -3.37 -13.59
CA LYS A 118 3.89 -4.78 -14.05
C LYS A 118 2.54 -5.49 -13.99
N MET A 119 1.80 -5.29 -12.89
CA MET A 119 0.46 -5.84 -12.74
C MET A 119 -0.50 -5.32 -13.82
N ASN A 120 -0.42 -4.03 -14.16
CA ASN A 120 -1.19 -3.39 -15.21
C ASN A 120 -0.87 -3.94 -16.60
N GLU A 121 0.41 -4.15 -16.91
CA GLU A 121 0.85 -4.81 -18.16
C GLU A 121 0.29 -6.23 -18.29
N GLU A 122 0.33 -7.01 -17.20
CA GLU A 122 -0.21 -8.38 -17.17
C GLU A 122 -1.74 -8.44 -17.34
N GLN A 123 -2.46 -7.39 -16.93
CA GLN A 123 -3.93 -7.36 -16.89
C GLN A 123 -4.57 -6.52 -17.99
N GLY A 124 -3.77 -5.76 -18.76
CA GLY A 124 -4.28 -4.80 -19.73
C GLY A 124 -5.04 -3.64 -19.09
N THR A 125 -4.64 -3.24 -17.87
CA THR A 125 -5.25 -2.12 -17.11
C THR A 125 -4.28 -0.95 -16.98
N ASN A 126 -4.73 0.21 -16.49
CA ASN A 126 -3.85 1.36 -16.24
C ASN A 126 -4.20 2.09 -14.92
N THR A 127 -4.33 1.32 -13.84
CA THR A 127 -4.76 1.85 -12.54
C THR A 127 -3.85 2.94 -12.00
N LEU A 128 -2.55 2.93 -12.33
CA LEU A 128 -1.61 3.91 -11.80
C LEU A 128 -1.89 5.31 -12.36
N GLU A 129 -2.03 5.41 -13.68
CA GLU A 129 -2.36 6.69 -14.33
C GLU A 129 -3.78 7.14 -13.98
N GLU A 130 -4.77 6.23 -14.01
CA GLU A 130 -6.17 6.56 -13.66
C GLU A 130 -6.28 7.19 -12.28
N ARG A 131 -5.54 6.67 -11.29
CA ARG A 131 -5.53 7.22 -9.93
C ARG A 131 -4.84 8.57 -9.85
N ARG A 132 -3.74 8.75 -10.59
CA ARG A 132 -3.03 10.02 -10.69
C ARG A 132 -3.92 11.08 -11.34
N GLU A 133 -4.59 10.75 -12.44
CA GLU A 133 -5.53 11.62 -13.15
C GLU A 133 -6.74 11.99 -12.30
N SER A 134 -7.28 11.04 -11.54
CA SER A 134 -8.35 11.30 -10.58
C SER A 134 -7.92 12.31 -9.51
N ALA A 135 -6.73 12.14 -8.93
CA ALA A 135 -6.20 13.07 -7.93
C ALA A 135 -5.87 14.45 -8.50
N MET A 136 -5.41 14.54 -9.76
CA MET A 136 -5.21 15.81 -10.46
C MET A 136 -6.55 16.49 -10.78
N SER A 137 -7.54 15.75 -11.24
CA SER A 137 -8.89 16.28 -11.50
C SER A 137 -9.52 16.82 -10.23
N PHE A 138 -9.34 16.12 -9.10
CA PHE A 138 -9.78 16.61 -7.80
C PHE A 138 -9.07 17.91 -7.38
N LEU A 139 -7.76 18.03 -7.62
CA LEU A 139 -7.03 19.27 -7.38
C LEU A 139 -7.55 20.43 -8.25
N LYS A 140 -7.79 20.20 -9.54
CA LYS A 140 -8.37 21.20 -10.45
C LYS A 140 -9.73 21.68 -9.94
N HIS A 141 -10.58 20.74 -9.52
CA HIS A 141 -11.88 21.05 -8.92
C HIS A 141 -11.76 21.96 -7.69
N LEU A 142 -10.81 21.67 -6.78
CA LEU A 142 -10.55 22.49 -5.61
C LEU A 142 -10.01 23.89 -5.95
N GLN A 143 -9.30 24.03 -7.08
CA GLN A 143 -8.74 25.30 -7.55
C GLN A 143 -9.74 26.15 -8.35
N GLY A 144 -10.96 25.65 -8.59
CA GLY A 144 -11.98 26.36 -9.37
C GLY A 144 -11.71 26.36 -10.88
N THR A 145 -10.68 25.65 -11.33
CA THR A 145 -10.32 25.48 -12.75
C THR A 145 -11.07 24.26 -13.27
N ARG A 146 -12.20 24.47 -13.96
CA ARG A 146 -12.89 23.41 -14.72
C ARG A 146 -12.23 23.20 -16.08
#